data_AF-A0A447QL58-F1
#
_entry.id   AF-A0A447QL58-F1
#
_cell.length_a   1.000
_cell.length_b   1.000
_cell.length_c   1.000
_cell.angle_alpha   90.00
_cell.angle_beta   90.00
_cell.angle_gamma   90.00
#
_symmetry.space_group_name_H-M   'P 1'
#
loop_
_entity.id
_entity.type
_entity.pdbx_description
1 polymer ?
#
loop_
_entity_poly.entity_id
_entity_poly.type
_entity_poly.pdbx_seq_one_letter_code
_entity_poly.pdbx_strand_id
1 'polypeptide(L)'
;MLTAPDTERYHAFSCFTPQAGCRQQFIARLVWLSGPQGLMMNGVSEASWRMLVEHGRVKELADWLTLTPESLRTLPGVGDKQAQRLHQQFMLARRQPFQRWLLALGAPLSAEQLAGVTGWQQAKRLPTHIWQRQAGVGDKRAAQLVAFFRQPALQRVANSLRQQHIAGFADDALSDPDVDN
;
A
#
# COMPACT_ATOMS: atom_id res chain seq x y z
N MET A 1 -26.81 -16.37 5.54
CA MET A 1 -25.85 -16.95 4.58
C MET A 1 -24.90 -15.85 4.15
N LEU A 2 -23.59 -16.05 4.27
CA LEU A 2 -22.57 -15.11 3.77
C LEU A 2 -22.45 -15.35 2.27
N THR A 3 -23.11 -14.52 1.46
CA THR A 3 -22.98 -14.58 0.00
C THR A 3 -21.61 -14.03 -0.38
N ALA A 4 -20.84 -14.79 -1.16
CA ALA A 4 -19.55 -14.31 -1.66
C ALA A 4 -19.76 -13.03 -2.50
N PRO A 5 -18.89 -12.01 -2.34
CA PRO A 5 -19.01 -10.78 -3.12
C PRO A 5 -18.87 -11.06 -4.62
N ASP A 6 -19.66 -10.34 -5.43
CA ASP A 6 -19.63 -10.38 -6.90
C ASP A 6 -18.20 -10.11 -7.42
N THR A 7 -17.60 -11.09 -8.10
CA THR A 7 -16.21 -11.04 -8.56
C THR A 7 -15.97 -10.04 -9.68
N GLU A 8 -17.00 -9.58 -10.39
CA GLU A 8 -16.88 -8.50 -11.37
C GLU A 8 -16.79 -7.13 -10.68
N ARG A 9 -17.42 -6.98 -9.51
CA ARG A 9 -17.41 -5.72 -8.73
C ARG A 9 -16.26 -5.69 -7.70
N TYR A 10 -15.93 -6.85 -7.15
CA TYR A 10 -14.97 -7.02 -6.06
C TYR A 10 -13.83 -7.92 -6.51
N HIS A 11 -12.74 -7.30 -6.98
CA HIS A 11 -11.54 -7.98 -7.43
C HIS A 11 -10.30 -7.30 -6.85
N ALA A 12 -9.11 -7.87 -7.09
CA ALA A 12 -7.84 -7.41 -6.50
C ALA A 12 -7.53 -5.92 -6.74
N PHE A 13 -8.15 -5.30 -7.75
CA PHE A 13 -7.93 -3.92 -8.18
C PHE A 13 -9.12 -2.97 -7.95
N SER A 14 -10.20 -3.44 -7.30
CA SER A 14 -11.34 -2.59 -6.94
C SER A 14 -11.32 -2.18 -5.46
N CYS A 15 -12.21 -1.25 -5.10
CA CYS A 15 -12.41 -0.72 -3.75
C CYS A 15 -11.15 -0.14 -3.08
N PHE A 16 -10.46 0.75 -3.80
CA PHE A 16 -9.35 1.55 -3.27
C PHE A 16 -9.82 2.83 -2.54
N THR A 17 -11.13 3.04 -2.47
CA THR A 17 -11.81 4.15 -1.78
C THR A 17 -13.09 3.65 -1.10
N PRO A 18 -13.60 4.33 -0.05
CA PRO A 18 -14.79 3.92 0.69
C PRO A 18 -16.10 4.37 0.01
N GLN A 19 -16.18 4.28 -1.32
CA GLN A 19 -17.40 4.58 -2.07
C GLN A 19 -18.54 3.59 -1.71
N ALA A 20 -19.77 3.93 -2.09
CA ALA A 20 -20.94 3.08 -1.84
C ALA A 20 -20.67 1.63 -2.35
N GLY A 21 -20.94 0.64 -1.50
CA GLY A 21 -20.64 -0.77 -1.78
C GLY A 21 -19.20 -1.22 -1.51
N CYS A 22 -18.22 -0.31 -1.44
CA CYS A 22 -16.79 -0.65 -1.29
C CYS A 22 -16.23 -0.48 0.12
N ARG A 23 -16.98 0.12 1.06
CA ARG A 23 -16.46 0.51 2.38
C ARG A 23 -15.81 -0.67 3.13
N GLN A 24 -16.46 -1.82 3.16
CA GLN A 24 -15.94 -2.99 3.88
C GLN A 24 -14.65 -3.53 3.24
N GLN A 25 -14.60 -3.58 1.91
CA GLN A 25 -13.44 -4.05 1.15
C GLN A 25 -12.27 -3.05 1.27
N PHE A 26 -12.55 -1.75 1.30
CA PHE A 26 -11.54 -0.72 1.53
C PHE A 26 -10.93 -0.85 2.93
N ILE A 27 -11.74 -1.05 3.97
CA ILE A 27 -11.26 -1.33 5.33
C ILE A 27 -10.45 -2.63 5.36
N ALA A 28 -10.91 -3.71 4.71
CA ALA A 28 -10.17 -4.97 4.64
C ALA A 28 -8.80 -4.80 3.96
N ARG A 29 -8.71 -3.94 2.94
CA ARG A 29 -7.44 -3.59 2.29
C ARG A 29 -6.50 -2.83 3.22
N LEU A 30 -7.02 -1.89 4.02
CA LEU A 30 -6.25 -1.21 5.05
C LEU A 30 -5.74 -2.18 6.13
N VAL A 31 -6.57 -3.14 6.55
CA VAL A 31 -6.18 -4.20 7.50
C VAL A 31 -5.07 -5.08 6.95
N TRP A 32 -5.16 -5.50 5.68
CA TRP A 32 -4.08 -6.24 5.01
C TRP A 32 -2.80 -5.42 4.96
N LEU A 33 -2.90 -4.17 4.51
CA LEU A 33 -1.78 -3.25 4.40
C LEU A 33 -1.07 -3.05 5.74
N SER A 34 -1.83 -2.91 6.82
CA SER A 34 -1.28 -2.67 8.17
C SER A 34 -0.79 -3.93 8.87
N GLY A 35 -1.10 -5.12 8.33
CA GLY A 35 -0.85 -6.40 8.98
C GLY A 35 0.62 -6.83 9.03
N PRO A 36 0.92 -7.99 9.66
CA PRO A 36 2.29 -8.49 9.85
C PRO A 36 3.06 -8.73 8.55
N GLN A 37 2.35 -9.15 7.50
CA GLN A 37 2.93 -9.39 6.17
C GLN A 37 2.93 -8.13 5.27
N GLY A 38 2.32 -7.04 5.73
CA GLY A 38 2.35 -5.74 5.08
C GLY A 38 3.35 -4.81 5.77
N LEU A 39 2.83 -3.74 6.36
CA LEU A 39 3.63 -2.65 6.95
C LEU A 39 3.86 -2.79 8.46
N MET A 40 3.38 -3.87 9.08
CA MET A 40 3.61 -4.18 10.51
C MET A 40 3.19 -3.07 11.48
N MET A 41 2.00 -2.51 11.31
CA MET A 41 1.47 -1.51 12.23
C MET A 41 0.86 -2.19 13.46
N ASN A 42 1.67 -2.31 14.52
CA ASN A 42 1.28 -3.04 15.72
C ASN A 42 0.20 -2.30 16.52
N GLY A 43 -0.96 -2.94 16.68
CA GLY A 43 -2.09 -2.38 17.41
C GLY A 43 -2.93 -1.39 16.62
N VAL A 44 -2.78 -1.34 15.29
CA VAL A 44 -3.75 -0.71 14.38
C VAL A 44 -4.72 -1.81 13.93
N SER A 45 -5.95 -1.76 14.41
CA SER A 45 -6.96 -2.80 14.17
C SER A 45 -7.98 -2.38 13.10
N GLU A 46 -8.84 -3.31 12.69
CA GLU A 46 -9.99 -2.98 11.83
C GLU A 46 -10.85 -1.86 12.44
N ALA A 47 -11.05 -1.87 13.76
CA ALA A 47 -11.80 -0.81 14.44
C ALA A 47 -11.12 0.56 14.32
N SER A 48 -9.78 0.61 14.39
CA SER A 48 -9.02 1.84 14.15
C SER A 48 -9.23 2.35 12.72
N TRP A 49 -9.14 1.45 11.73
CA TRP A 49 -9.36 1.83 10.33
C TRP A 49 -10.80 2.26 10.06
N ARG A 50 -11.78 1.53 10.59
CA ARG A 50 -13.19 1.87 10.47
C ARG A 50 -13.47 3.27 11.01
N MET A 51 -12.98 3.58 12.20
CA MET A 51 -13.11 4.91 12.80
C MET A 51 -12.49 6.00 11.90
N LEU A 52 -11.28 5.79 11.38
CA LEU A 52 -10.63 6.75 10.48
C LEU A 52 -11.40 6.96 9.17
N VAL A 53 -11.98 5.90 8.61
CA VAL A 53 -12.76 5.93 7.37
C VAL A 53 -14.12 6.59 7.58
N GLU A 54 -14.84 6.23 8.65
CA GLU A 54 -16.18 6.75 8.97
C GLU A 54 -16.14 8.26 9.28
N HIS A 55 -15.07 8.74 9.92
CA HIS A 55 -14.84 10.16 10.15
C HIS A 55 -14.14 10.88 8.98
N GLY A 56 -13.99 10.22 7.83
CA GLY A 56 -13.44 10.83 6.62
C GLY A 56 -11.98 11.27 6.72
N ARG A 57 -11.22 10.73 7.68
CA ARG A 57 -9.77 10.95 7.80
C ARG A 57 -8.96 10.12 6.81
N VAL A 58 -9.52 9.00 6.36
CA VAL A 58 -8.93 8.12 5.35
C VAL A 58 -9.97 7.85 4.26
N LYS A 59 -9.73 8.37 3.07
CA LYS A 59 -10.58 8.25 1.87
C LYS A 59 -9.86 7.54 0.73
N GLU A 60 -8.54 7.56 0.72
CA GLU A 60 -7.65 6.79 -0.16
C GLU A 60 -6.67 5.97 0.69
N LEU A 61 -6.09 4.92 0.10
CA LEU A 61 -5.28 3.92 0.79
C LEU A 61 -4.03 4.50 1.50
N ALA A 62 -3.58 5.69 1.11
CA ALA A 62 -2.36 6.34 1.60
C ALA A 62 -2.62 7.58 2.46
N ASP A 63 -3.88 8.00 2.69
CA ASP A 63 -4.21 9.25 3.41
C ASP A 63 -3.70 9.26 4.86
N TRP A 64 -3.56 8.09 5.47
CA TRP A 64 -3.06 7.96 6.84
C TRP A 64 -1.61 8.46 7.00
N LEU A 65 -0.85 8.58 5.91
CA LEU A 65 0.53 9.09 5.93
C LEU A 65 0.65 10.54 6.37
N THR A 66 -0.41 11.32 6.21
CA THR A 66 -0.45 12.75 6.53
C THR A 66 -1.16 13.04 7.86
N LEU A 67 -1.72 12.03 8.52
CA LEU A 67 -2.43 12.22 9.78
C LEU A 67 -1.45 12.54 10.90
N THR A 68 -1.72 13.62 11.64
CA THR A 68 -0.93 14.03 12.81
C THR A 68 -1.64 13.63 14.10
N PRO A 69 -0.93 13.57 15.26
CA PRO A 69 -1.56 13.35 16.56
C PRO A 69 -2.71 14.33 16.83
N GLU A 70 -2.55 15.60 16.46
CA GLU A 70 -3.57 16.66 16.60
C GLU A 70 -4.83 16.28 15.84
N SER A 71 -4.69 15.88 14.58
CA SER A 71 -5.85 15.49 13.76
C SER A 71 -6.54 14.23 14.30
N LEU A 72 -5.78 13.29 14.85
CA LEU A 72 -6.30 12.04 15.43
C LEU A 72 -7.09 12.29 16.72
N ARG A 73 -6.65 13.23 17.57
CA ARG A 73 -7.35 13.61 18.81
C ARG A 73 -8.72 14.23 18.60
N THR A 74 -8.97 14.78 17.41
CA THR A 74 -10.31 15.33 17.09
C THR A 74 -11.38 14.24 16.93
N LEU A 75 -10.97 12.97 16.90
CA LEU A 75 -11.87 11.84 16.67
C LEU A 75 -12.53 11.39 17.98
N PRO A 76 -13.85 11.15 17.99
CA PRO A 76 -14.55 10.66 19.18
C PRO A 76 -13.90 9.38 19.73
N GLY A 77 -13.62 9.35 21.03
CA GLY A 77 -13.02 8.19 21.70
C GLY A 77 -11.50 8.05 21.50
N VAL A 78 -10.83 8.99 20.81
CA VAL A 78 -9.37 8.99 20.64
C VAL A 78 -8.72 9.99 21.58
N GLY A 79 -8.25 9.52 22.74
CA GLY A 79 -7.45 10.33 23.67
C GLY A 79 -5.98 10.48 23.23
N ASP A 80 -5.23 11.36 23.91
CA ASP A 80 -3.83 11.70 23.60
C ASP A 80 -2.92 10.49 23.38
N LYS A 81 -2.96 9.53 24.32
CA LYS A 81 -2.12 8.32 24.28
C LYS A 81 -2.41 7.48 23.04
N GLN A 82 -3.68 7.34 22.67
CA GLN A 82 -4.08 6.56 21.49
C GLN A 82 -3.67 7.27 20.20
N ALA A 83 -3.86 8.59 20.12
CA ALA A 83 -3.44 9.39 18.98
C ALA A 83 -1.92 9.29 18.74
N GLN A 84 -1.12 9.44 19.79
CA GLN A 84 0.34 9.30 19.72
C GLN A 84 0.75 7.89 19.29
N ARG A 85 0.12 6.85 19.87
CA ARG A 85 0.40 5.45 19.52
C ARG A 85 0.12 5.18 18.03
N LEU A 86 -1.04 5.60 17.52
CA LEU A 86 -1.39 5.43 16.11
C LEU A 86 -0.39 6.15 15.19
N HIS A 87 -0.11 7.41 15.49
CA HIS A 87 0.86 8.20 14.72
C HIS A 87 2.25 7.56 14.73
N GLN A 88 2.72 7.06 15.87
CA GLN A 88 3.99 6.34 15.95
C GLN A 88 4.01 5.11 15.04
N GLN A 89 2.93 4.32 15.00
CA GLN A 89 2.85 3.18 14.08
C GLN A 89 2.84 3.61 12.62
N PHE A 90 2.20 4.73 12.27
CA PHE A 90 2.27 5.29 10.92
C PHE A 90 3.69 5.71 10.55
N MET A 91 4.41 6.37 11.45
CA MET A 91 5.80 6.76 11.22
C MET A 91 6.75 5.56 11.09
N LEU A 92 6.52 4.47 11.83
CA LEU A 92 7.26 3.22 11.65
C LEU A 92 6.94 2.56 10.30
N ALA A 93 5.66 2.51 9.91
CA ALA A 93 5.23 1.97 8.63
C ALA A 93 5.84 2.73 7.43
N ARG A 94 5.97 4.06 7.54
CA ARG A 94 6.65 4.89 6.53
C ARG A 94 8.08 4.45 6.23
N ARG A 95 8.77 3.88 7.22
CA ARG A 95 10.17 3.44 7.12
C ARG A 95 10.31 1.99 6.65
N GLN A 96 9.21 1.28 6.38
CA GLN A 96 9.28 -0.09 5.89
C GLN A 96 9.95 -0.14 4.51
N PRO A 97 10.74 -1.19 4.22
CA PRO A 97 11.36 -1.36 2.91
C PRO A 97 10.35 -1.37 1.77
N PHE A 98 10.79 -0.94 0.59
CA PHE A 98 9.97 -0.88 -0.62
C PHE A 98 9.26 -2.21 -0.95
N GLN A 99 9.94 -3.34 -0.75
CA GLN A 99 9.38 -4.67 -1.01
C GLN A 99 8.17 -4.96 -0.10
N ARG A 100 8.19 -4.50 1.16
CA ARG A 100 7.03 -4.61 2.06
C ARG A 100 5.87 -3.76 1.61
N TRP A 101 6.14 -2.56 1.08
CA TRP A 101 5.10 -1.76 0.45
C TRP A 101 4.47 -2.47 -0.75
N LEU A 102 5.25 -3.14 -1.61
CA LEU A 102 4.70 -3.93 -2.72
C LEU A 102 3.81 -5.09 -2.23
N LEU A 103 4.23 -5.84 -1.20
CA LEU A 103 3.41 -6.89 -0.59
C LEU A 103 2.12 -6.32 0.03
N ALA A 104 2.22 -5.21 0.76
CA ALA A 104 1.09 -4.53 1.38
C ALA A 104 0.07 -3.99 0.35
N LEU A 105 0.54 -3.60 -0.84
CA LEU A 105 -0.31 -3.19 -1.97
C LEU A 105 -0.89 -4.38 -2.76
N GLY A 106 -0.47 -5.61 -2.45
CA GLY A 106 -0.99 -6.84 -3.04
C GLY A 106 -0.24 -7.31 -4.28
N ALA A 107 1.05 -6.99 -4.41
CA ALA A 107 1.87 -7.51 -5.50
C ALA A 107 1.85 -9.06 -5.49
N PRO A 108 1.60 -9.73 -6.63
CA PRO A 108 1.48 -11.19 -6.68
C PRO A 108 2.85 -11.89 -6.74
N LEU A 109 3.76 -11.52 -5.83
CA LEU A 109 5.12 -12.06 -5.70
C LEU A 109 5.41 -12.49 -4.26
N SER A 110 6.32 -13.44 -4.10
CA SER A 110 6.93 -13.75 -2.80
C SER A 110 7.94 -12.68 -2.40
N ALA A 111 8.32 -12.69 -1.12
CA ALA A 111 9.38 -11.81 -0.62
C ALA A 111 10.72 -12.06 -1.34
N GLU A 112 11.06 -13.30 -1.67
CA GLU A 112 12.31 -13.60 -2.41
C GLU A 112 12.28 -13.02 -3.82
N GLN A 113 11.15 -13.13 -4.52
CA GLN A 113 11.00 -12.61 -5.88
C GLN A 113 11.07 -11.07 -5.94
N LEU A 114 10.69 -10.39 -4.85
CA LEU A 114 10.78 -8.93 -4.73
C LEU A 114 12.19 -8.41 -4.41
N ALA A 115 13.12 -9.28 -4.00
CA ALA A 115 14.46 -8.85 -3.59
C ALA A 115 15.21 -8.10 -4.70
N GLY A 116 15.00 -8.47 -5.97
CA GLY A 116 15.60 -7.83 -7.14
C GLY A 116 14.85 -6.61 -7.67
N VAL A 117 13.73 -6.22 -7.04
CA VAL A 117 12.89 -5.09 -7.48
C VAL A 117 13.24 -3.89 -6.61
N THR A 118 13.91 -2.89 -7.18
CA THR A 118 14.50 -1.79 -6.40
C THR A 118 13.69 -0.51 -6.43
N GLY A 119 12.76 -0.37 -7.38
CA GLY A 119 11.91 0.81 -7.47
C GLY A 119 10.64 0.60 -8.29
N TRP A 120 9.64 1.43 -8.04
CA TRP A 120 8.34 1.39 -8.70
C TRP A 120 8.45 1.67 -10.20
N GLN A 121 9.24 2.67 -10.60
CA GLN A 121 9.41 3.03 -12.02
C GLN A 121 10.11 1.93 -12.80
N GLN A 122 11.20 1.38 -12.27
CA GLN A 122 11.86 0.21 -12.82
C GLN A 122 10.87 -0.95 -12.99
N ALA A 123 10.17 -1.35 -11.92
CA ALA A 123 9.24 -2.48 -11.93
C ALA A 123 8.12 -2.31 -12.96
N LYS A 124 7.58 -1.10 -13.08
CA LYS A 124 6.53 -0.74 -14.06
C LYS A 124 7.00 -0.89 -15.51
N ARG A 125 8.29 -0.69 -15.79
CA ARG A 125 8.88 -0.79 -17.13
C ARG A 125 9.32 -2.19 -17.51
N LEU A 126 9.45 -3.11 -16.55
CA LEU A 126 9.89 -4.48 -16.83
C LEU A 126 8.92 -5.20 -17.78
N PRO A 127 9.39 -5.72 -18.93
CA PRO A 127 8.55 -6.49 -19.83
C PRO A 127 8.29 -7.88 -19.26
N THR A 128 7.20 -8.51 -19.71
CA THR A 128 6.72 -9.83 -19.23
C THR A 128 7.82 -10.89 -19.20
N HIS A 129 8.68 -10.95 -20.22
CA HIS A 129 9.73 -11.96 -20.32
C HIS A 129 10.82 -11.83 -19.25
N ILE A 130 11.01 -10.64 -18.67
CA ILE A 130 11.95 -10.47 -17.54
C ILE A 130 11.34 -11.04 -16.27
N TRP A 131 10.04 -10.80 -16.03
CA TRP A 131 9.33 -11.42 -14.91
C TRP A 131 9.36 -12.95 -14.99
N GLN A 132 9.21 -13.54 -16.18
CA GLN A 132 9.26 -14.99 -16.38
C GLN A 132 10.61 -15.63 -16.03
N ARG A 133 11.70 -14.86 -16.00
CA ARG A 133 13.03 -15.38 -15.59
C ARG A 133 13.13 -15.59 -14.08
N GLN A 134 12.21 -15.04 -13.29
CA GLN A 134 12.19 -15.26 -11.86
C GLN A 134 11.65 -16.66 -11.53
N ALA A 135 12.34 -17.36 -10.62
CA ALA A 135 11.94 -18.70 -10.19
C ALA A 135 10.47 -18.69 -9.69
N GLY A 136 9.64 -19.59 -10.22
CA GLY A 136 8.24 -19.71 -9.83
C GLY A 136 7.29 -18.66 -10.44
N VAL A 137 7.74 -17.87 -11.43
CA VAL A 137 6.91 -16.93 -12.19
C VAL A 137 6.67 -17.47 -13.61
N GLY A 138 5.54 -18.16 -13.80
CA GLY A 138 5.05 -18.55 -15.13
C GLY A 138 4.24 -17.45 -15.82
N ASP A 139 3.80 -17.72 -17.05
CA ASP A 139 3.11 -16.75 -17.94
C ASP A 139 1.96 -16.01 -17.27
N LYS A 140 1.08 -16.75 -16.58
CA LYS A 140 -0.08 -16.16 -15.89
C LYS A 140 0.35 -15.13 -14.83
N ARG A 141 1.35 -15.46 -14.02
CA ARG A 141 1.83 -14.58 -12.95
C ARG A 141 2.60 -13.38 -13.51
N ALA A 142 3.39 -13.59 -14.57
CA ALA A 142 4.06 -12.50 -15.28
C ALA A 142 3.05 -11.50 -15.88
N ALA A 143 1.97 -12.00 -16.50
CA ALA A 143 0.89 -11.15 -17.01
C ALA A 143 0.17 -10.40 -15.87
N GLN A 144 -0.09 -11.06 -14.74
CA GLN A 144 -0.67 -10.41 -13.55
C GLN A 144 0.22 -9.30 -12.98
N LEU A 145 1.55 -9.45 -13.03
CA LEU A 145 2.49 -8.42 -12.58
C LEU A 145 2.47 -7.19 -13.48
N VAL A 146 2.54 -7.40 -14.79
CA VAL A 146 2.42 -6.30 -15.75
C VAL A 146 1.07 -5.60 -15.58
N ALA A 147 -0.01 -6.36 -15.39
CA ALA A 147 -1.32 -5.80 -15.12
C ALA A 147 -1.36 -5.01 -13.81
N PHE A 148 -0.76 -5.52 -12.73
CA PHE A 148 -0.68 -4.88 -11.41
C PHE A 148 -0.08 -3.47 -11.51
N PHE A 149 1.11 -3.33 -12.11
CA PHE A 149 1.79 -2.03 -12.24
C PHE A 149 1.09 -1.05 -13.21
N ARG A 150 0.18 -1.55 -14.06
CA ARG A 150 -0.61 -0.72 -14.99
C ARG A 150 -1.96 -0.28 -14.43
N GLN A 151 -2.41 -0.83 -13.30
CA GLN A 151 -3.74 -0.49 -12.77
C GLN A 151 -3.86 0.99 -12.39
N PRO A 152 -4.89 1.72 -12.87
CA PRO A 152 -5.07 3.12 -12.53
C PRO A 152 -5.16 3.39 -11.03
N ALA A 153 -5.86 2.53 -10.28
CA ALA A 153 -5.98 2.68 -8.82
C ALA A 153 -4.63 2.58 -8.12
N LEU A 154 -3.78 1.63 -8.50
CA LEU A 154 -2.43 1.48 -7.93
C LEU A 154 -1.49 2.61 -8.38
N GLN A 155 -1.63 3.12 -9.61
CA GLN A 155 -0.88 4.30 -10.04
C GLN A 155 -1.22 5.53 -9.21
N ARG A 156 -2.50 5.75 -8.86
CA ARG A 156 -2.89 6.84 -7.94
C ARG A 156 -2.24 6.67 -6.56
N VAL A 157 -2.29 5.45 -6.00
CA VAL A 157 -1.64 5.17 -4.71
C VAL A 157 -0.13 5.41 -4.79
N ALA A 158 0.55 4.87 -5.80
CA ALA A 158 1.99 5.06 -5.99
C ALA A 158 2.37 6.55 -6.12
N ASN A 159 1.55 7.34 -6.81
CA ASN A 159 1.74 8.79 -6.90
C ASN A 159 1.62 9.48 -5.54
N SER A 160 0.65 9.10 -4.71
CA SER A 160 0.53 9.60 -3.34
C SER A 160 1.75 9.19 -2.49
N LEU A 161 2.20 7.94 -2.59
CA LEU A 161 3.39 7.46 -1.87
C LEU A 161 4.65 8.23 -2.28
N ARG A 162 4.80 8.54 -3.57
CA ARG A 162 5.87 9.39 -4.10
C ARG A 162 5.83 10.80 -3.52
N GLN A 163 4.65 11.44 -3.50
CA GLN A 163 4.46 12.77 -2.91
C GLN A 163 4.77 12.80 -1.39
N GLN A 164 4.57 11.68 -0.71
CA GLN A 164 4.92 11.51 0.71
C GLN A 164 6.37 11.05 0.94
N HIS A 165 7.19 11.02 -0.12
CA HIS A 165 8.60 10.62 -0.10
C HIS A 165 8.84 9.22 0.47
N ILE A 166 7.95 8.27 0.19
CA ILE A 166 8.16 6.87 0.56
C ILE A 166 9.23 6.26 -0.36
N ALA A 167 10.27 5.67 0.25
CA ALA A 167 11.39 5.06 -0.45
C ALA A 167 10.93 4.00 -1.45
N GLY A 168 11.54 4.01 -2.64
CA GLY A 168 11.21 3.10 -3.75
C GLY A 168 10.02 3.55 -4.63
N PHE A 169 9.32 4.64 -4.30
CA PHE A 169 8.27 5.22 -5.15
C PHE A 169 8.67 6.53 -5.84
N ALA A 170 9.85 7.07 -5.51
CA ALA A 170 10.45 8.20 -6.23
C ALA A 170 10.72 7.86 -7.69
N ASP A 171 10.78 8.89 -8.53
CA ASP A 171 11.28 8.73 -9.89
C ASP A 171 12.79 8.43 -9.82
N ASP A 172 13.28 7.54 -10.67
CA ASP A 172 14.71 7.17 -10.74
C ASP A 172 15.53 8.41 -11.13
N ALA A 173 15.97 9.21 -10.15
CA ALA A 173 16.93 10.30 -10.25
C ALA A 173 17.41 10.62 -8.81
N LEU A 174 18.66 10.48 -8.39
CA LEU A 174 19.92 10.34 -9.09
C LEU A 174 20.80 9.29 -8.36
N SER A 175 21.36 8.33 -9.08
CA SER A 175 22.74 7.95 -8.78
C SER A 175 23.54 9.18 -9.16
N ASP A 176 24.00 9.96 -8.19
CA ASP A 176 24.97 11.02 -8.44
C ASP A 176 26.29 10.34 -8.82
N PRO A 177 26.76 10.39 -10.08
CA PRO A 177 28.03 9.82 -10.46
C PRO A 177 29.10 10.94 -10.43
N ASP A 178 29.16 11.75 -9.37
CA ASP A 178 30.23 12.72 -9.16
C ASP A 178 30.44 12.93 -7.64
N VAL A 179 31.01 11.91 -6.99
CA VAL A 179 31.86 12.14 -5.82
C VAL A 179 33.29 11.86 -6.27
N ASP A 180 33.86 12.86 -6.94
CA ASP A 180 35.30 13.10 -6.97
C ASP A 180 35.53 14.55 -7.47
N ASN A 181 35.70 15.46 -6.52
CA ASN A 181 36.58 16.61 -6.63
C ASN A 181 37.14 16.97 -5.25
#